data_AF-Q82RE4-F1
#
_entry.id   AF-Q82RE4-F1
#
_cell.length_a   1.000
_cell.length_b   1.000
_cell.length_c   1.000
_cell.angle_alpha   90.00
_cell.angle_beta   90.00
_cell.angle_gamma   90.00
#
_symmetry.space_group_name_H-M   'P 1'
#
loop_
_entity.id
_entity.type
_entity.pdbx_description
1 polymer ?
#
loop_
_entity_poly.entity_id
_entity_poly.type
_entity_poly.pdbx_seq_one_letter_code
_entity_poly.pdbx_strand_id
1 'polypeptide(L)'
;MMSGQISHHLSPTPAPGLVTLEELGHLVQGREIDTVMVAVPDLRGRLMGKNLDAHHFLTKLPGGPEMCAYILATDVDMNPLDGFELAGWHTGYGDLRVVPDLGTIRRLNYLPGTVLVHGNAVHPDGRPVAVAPREILRSQLRALAVHGLQARVGIESEFVLYKGTEAQLRRSGFRNPTPVSPDNLDYALDRPPALNAFFHDLHNALHEAGAPIEAIKTEGAPGQIEVAWPYGTPPWAHATPTPSTNTPSVTSPHNTASHPRSWPPRRPAPDPASTCTSPCGATTRRPSPCVHARSCPSYSSTPLPG
;
A
#
# COMPACT_ATOMS: atom_id res chain seq x y z
N MET A 1 -42.42 20.53 -16.83
CA MET A 1 -41.03 20.64 -16.32
C MET A 1 -41.06 20.33 -14.83
N MET A 2 -40.75 19.09 -14.44
CA MET A 2 -40.58 18.73 -13.03
C MET A 2 -39.08 18.62 -12.77
N SER A 3 -38.49 19.70 -12.24
CA SER A 3 -37.13 19.68 -11.69
C SER A 3 -37.24 19.20 -10.24
N GLY A 4 -37.19 17.89 -10.05
CA GLY A 4 -37.02 17.30 -8.72
C GLY A 4 -35.55 17.36 -8.35
N GLN A 5 -35.17 18.27 -7.45
CA GLN A 5 -33.86 18.23 -6.80
C GLN A 5 -33.81 16.98 -5.92
N ILE A 6 -33.07 15.96 -6.36
CA ILE A 6 -32.71 14.82 -5.52
C ILE A 6 -31.59 15.29 -4.59
N SER A 7 -31.96 15.89 -3.46
CA SER A 7 -31.03 16.08 -2.33
C SER A 7 -31.06 14.82 -1.48
N HIS A 8 -30.21 13.85 -1.81
CA HIS A 8 -29.86 12.79 -0.87
C HIS A 8 -28.66 13.24 -0.04
N HIS A 9 -28.94 13.87 1.11
CA HIS A 9 -28.01 13.88 2.23
C HIS A 9 -27.94 12.46 2.81
N LEU A 10 -27.22 11.57 2.12
CA LEU A 10 -26.76 10.34 2.75
C LEU A 10 -25.67 10.74 3.75
N SER A 11 -25.91 10.45 5.03
CA SER A 11 -24.86 10.56 6.05
C SER A 11 -23.69 9.66 5.63
N PRO A 12 -22.43 10.07 5.82
CA PRO A 12 -21.31 9.21 5.49
C PRO A 12 -21.31 8.01 6.43
N THR A 13 -21.87 6.89 5.99
CA THR A 13 -21.55 5.58 6.57
C THR A 13 -20.04 5.45 6.58
N PRO A 14 -19.38 5.07 7.69
CA PRO A 14 -17.96 4.81 7.68
C PRO A 14 -17.64 3.89 6.52
N ALA A 15 -16.61 4.23 5.74
CA ALA A 15 -16.27 3.49 4.53
C ALA A 15 -16.14 2.00 4.91
N PRO A 16 -16.91 1.11 4.29
CA PRO A 16 -16.99 -0.29 4.69
C PRO A 16 -15.59 -0.90 4.77
N GLY A 17 -15.20 -1.53 5.87
CA GLY A 17 -13.87 -2.17 6.00
C GLY A 17 -12.83 -1.45 6.85
N LEU A 18 -13.06 -0.19 7.24
CA LEU A 18 -12.37 0.37 8.40
C LEU A 18 -12.96 -0.22 9.66
N VAL A 19 -12.11 -0.55 10.62
CA VAL A 19 -12.51 -1.09 11.93
C VAL A 19 -11.91 -0.24 13.04
N THR A 20 -12.65 -0.02 14.10
CA THR A 20 -12.14 0.62 15.31
C THR A 20 -11.24 -0.34 16.09
N LEU A 21 -10.45 0.20 17.04
CA LEU A 21 -9.65 -0.64 17.94
C LEU A 21 -10.54 -1.58 18.78
N GLU A 22 -11.72 -1.10 19.19
CA GLU A 22 -12.69 -1.87 19.96
C GLU A 22 -13.25 -3.04 19.12
N GLU A 23 -13.69 -2.77 17.89
CA GLU A 23 -14.15 -3.81 16.97
C GLU A 23 -13.04 -4.82 16.65
N LEU A 24 -11.80 -4.37 16.46
CA LEU A 24 -10.65 -5.26 16.31
C LEU A 24 -10.52 -6.19 17.52
N GLY A 25 -10.70 -5.68 18.74
CA GLY A 25 -10.73 -6.48 19.97
C GLY A 25 -11.77 -7.60 19.91
N HIS A 26 -13.00 -7.30 19.50
CA HIS A 26 -14.05 -8.30 19.33
C HIS A 26 -13.74 -9.33 18.24
N LEU A 27 -13.20 -8.90 17.10
CA LEU A 27 -12.81 -9.78 16.00
C LEU A 27 -11.68 -10.74 16.39
N VAL A 28 -10.72 -10.27 17.18
CA VAL A 28 -9.64 -11.11 17.72
C VAL A 28 -10.18 -12.12 18.73
N GLN A 29 -11.08 -11.70 19.64
CA GLN A 29 -11.74 -12.62 20.58
C GLN A 29 -12.58 -13.67 19.86
N GLY A 30 -13.29 -13.28 18.80
CA GLY A 30 -14.07 -14.15 17.92
C GLY A 30 -13.21 -15.05 17.01
N ARG A 31 -11.88 -14.89 17.00
CA ARG A 31 -10.93 -15.59 16.12
C ARG A 31 -11.16 -15.35 14.63
N GLU A 32 -11.79 -14.24 14.29
CA GLU A 32 -11.92 -13.79 12.90
C GLU A 32 -10.65 -13.10 12.39
N ILE A 33 -9.89 -12.48 13.29
CA ILE A 33 -8.61 -11.84 13.02
C ILE A 33 -7.55 -12.42 13.95
N ASP A 34 -6.47 -12.94 13.37
CA ASP A 34 -5.30 -13.45 14.10
C ASP A 34 -4.03 -12.65 13.80
N THR A 35 -4.05 -11.82 12.74
CA THR A 35 -2.87 -11.10 12.25
C THR A 35 -3.12 -9.61 12.12
N VAL A 36 -2.20 -8.81 12.66
CA VAL A 36 -2.14 -7.35 12.46
C VAL A 36 -0.87 -7.03 11.68
N MET A 37 -1.02 -6.59 10.42
CA MET A 37 0.07 -6.04 9.64
C MET A 37 0.27 -4.57 10.02
N VAL A 38 1.38 -4.25 10.68
CA VAL A 38 1.77 -2.85 10.92
C VAL A 38 2.79 -2.46 9.86
N ALA A 39 2.49 -1.43 9.07
CA ALA A 39 3.31 -1.06 7.93
C ALA A 39 3.53 0.46 7.80
N VAL A 40 4.68 0.83 7.23
CA VAL A 40 5.01 2.18 6.78
C VAL A 40 5.27 2.16 5.27
N PRO A 41 4.86 3.20 4.52
CA PRO A 41 5.34 3.37 3.15
C PRO A 41 6.85 3.68 3.17
N ASP A 42 7.63 2.99 2.34
CA ASP A 42 9.03 3.31 2.10
C ASP A 42 9.20 4.44 1.07
N LEU A 43 10.45 4.81 0.78
CA LEU A 43 10.81 5.85 -0.19
C LEU A 43 10.48 5.49 -1.66
N ARG A 44 9.92 4.30 -1.91
CA ARG A 44 9.46 3.82 -3.23
C ARG A 44 7.94 3.59 -3.25
N GLY A 45 7.23 3.90 -2.15
CA GLY A 45 5.79 3.73 -2.03
C GLY A 45 5.35 2.30 -1.71
N ARG A 46 6.27 1.39 -1.38
CA ARG A 46 5.96 0.03 -0.95
C ARG A 46 5.60 0.02 0.54
N LEU A 47 4.71 -0.87 0.95
CA LEU A 47 4.43 -1.10 2.36
C LEU A 47 5.50 -2.02 2.95
N MET A 48 6.27 -1.49 3.91
CA MET A 48 7.28 -2.22 4.66
C MET A 48 6.83 -2.36 6.11
N GLY A 49 6.93 -3.56 6.69
CA GLY A 49 6.30 -3.80 7.98
C GLY A 49 6.54 -5.15 8.61
N LYS A 50 5.74 -5.46 9.62
CA LYS A 50 5.73 -6.74 10.33
C LYS A 50 4.30 -7.27 10.46
N ASN A 51 4.17 -8.58 10.31
CA ASN A 51 2.97 -9.31 10.72
C ASN A 51 3.10 -9.61 12.20
N LEU A 52 2.15 -9.12 12.98
CA LEU A 52 2.09 -9.33 14.43
C LEU A 52 0.91 -10.25 14.75
N ASP A 53 1.10 -11.11 15.74
CA ASP A 53 -0.03 -11.78 16.39
C ASP A 53 -1.00 -10.71 16.95
N ALA A 54 -2.28 -10.84 16.62
CA ALA A 54 -3.26 -9.80 16.91
C ALA A 54 -3.50 -9.63 18.42
N HIS A 55 -3.47 -10.71 19.19
CA HIS A 55 -3.59 -10.63 20.64
C HIS A 55 -2.37 -9.93 21.26
N HIS A 56 -1.16 -10.23 20.79
CA HIS A 56 0.06 -9.55 21.20
C HIS A 56 0.05 -8.06 20.85
N PHE A 57 -0.41 -7.70 19.65
CA PHE A 57 -0.57 -6.30 19.25
C PHE A 57 -1.47 -5.53 20.24
N LEU A 58 -2.65 -6.07 20.55
CA LEU A 58 -3.62 -5.43 21.44
C LEU A 58 -3.14 -5.32 22.90
N THR A 59 -2.37 -6.29 23.38
CA THR A 59 -2.06 -6.41 24.82
C THR A 59 -0.66 -5.96 25.20
N LYS A 60 0.31 -5.99 24.27
CA LYS A 60 1.74 -5.81 24.58
C LYS A 60 2.43 -4.74 23.74
N LEU A 61 1.85 -4.28 22.64
CA LEU A 61 2.46 -3.29 21.75
C LEU A 61 1.63 -2.00 21.58
N PRO A 62 1.22 -1.32 22.67
CA PRO A 62 0.37 -0.13 22.58
C PRO A 62 1.01 1.03 21.81
N GLY A 63 2.35 1.11 21.72
CA GLY A 63 3.00 2.07 20.82
C GLY A 63 3.74 1.43 19.66
N GLY A 64 3.32 0.22 19.28
CA GLY A 64 3.74 -0.48 18.08
C GLY A 64 5.13 -1.12 18.09
N PRO A 65 5.48 -1.81 17.00
CA PRO A 65 6.71 -2.57 16.89
C PRO A 65 7.92 -1.69 16.60
N GLU A 66 9.09 -2.18 16.97
CA GLU A 66 10.38 -1.69 16.46
C GLU A 66 10.66 -2.32 15.09
N MET A 67 11.37 -1.59 14.23
CA MET A 67 11.84 -2.08 12.93
C MET A 67 13.21 -1.48 12.64
N CYS A 68 14.05 -2.21 11.90
CA CYS A 68 15.35 -1.69 11.48
C CYS A 68 15.14 -0.49 10.55
N ALA A 69 15.85 0.61 10.79
CA ALA A 69 15.69 1.85 10.04
C ALA A 69 16.05 1.72 8.55
N TYR A 70 16.72 0.63 8.16
CA TYR A 70 17.05 0.35 6.76
C TYR A 70 15.81 0.25 5.86
N ILE A 71 14.61 -0.01 6.40
CA ILE A 71 13.37 -0.02 5.60
C ILE A 71 13.08 1.33 4.93
N LEU A 72 13.76 2.41 5.35
CA LEU A 72 13.70 3.75 4.75
C LEU A 72 15.00 4.15 4.05
N ALA A 73 15.94 3.23 3.86
CA ALA A 73 17.26 3.47 3.28
C ALA A 73 17.67 2.36 2.30
N THR A 74 16.72 1.81 1.55
CA THR A 74 16.95 0.74 0.56
C THR A 74 16.45 1.10 -0.84
N ASP A 75 16.97 0.40 -1.84
CA ASP A 75 16.41 0.40 -3.20
C ASP A 75 15.18 -0.52 -3.34
N VAL A 76 14.73 -0.69 -4.59
CA VAL A 76 13.58 -1.54 -4.95
C VAL A 76 13.83 -3.03 -4.72
N ASP A 77 15.08 -3.45 -4.60
CA ASP A 77 15.48 -4.83 -4.36
C ASP A 77 15.83 -5.09 -2.88
N MET A 78 15.55 -4.11 -2.00
CA MET A 78 15.91 -4.14 -0.58
C MET A 78 17.42 -4.12 -0.32
N ASN A 79 18.24 -3.69 -1.29
CA ASN A 79 19.65 -3.44 -1.04
C ASN A 79 19.79 -2.15 -0.24
N PRO A 80 20.54 -2.16 0.88
CA PRO A 80 20.85 -0.94 1.61
C PRO A 80 21.61 0.03 0.73
N LEU A 81 21.22 1.30 0.78
CA LEU A 81 21.88 2.38 0.08
C LEU A 81 22.78 3.17 1.05
N ASP A 82 23.93 3.60 0.55
CA ASP A 82 24.82 4.51 1.29
C ASP A 82 24.32 5.96 1.26
N GLY A 83 24.87 6.80 2.13
CA GLY A 83 24.62 8.25 2.13
C GLY A 83 23.40 8.69 2.93
N PHE A 84 22.68 7.78 3.59
CA PHE A 84 21.60 8.13 4.49
C PHE A 84 22.13 8.40 5.91
N GLU A 85 21.82 9.58 6.46
CA GLU A 85 22.07 9.88 7.89
C GLU A 85 21.23 8.98 8.81
N LEU A 86 20.05 8.58 8.35
CA LEU A 86 19.11 7.75 9.11
C LEU A 86 19.66 6.36 9.42
N ALA A 87 20.33 5.73 8.45
CA ALA A 87 20.79 4.36 8.54
C ALA A 87 21.94 4.09 7.57
N GLY A 88 22.96 3.36 8.02
CA GLY A 88 24.04 2.89 7.18
C GLY A 88 25.00 2.00 7.95
N TRP A 89 26.02 1.47 7.26
CA TRP A 89 27.06 0.64 7.88
C TRP A 89 27.75 1.30 9.06
N HIS A 90 27.91 2.63 9.01
CA HIS A 90 28.53 3.44 10.05
C HIS A 90 27.70 3.54 11.35
N THR A 91 26.37 3.36 11.27
CA THR A 91 25.45 3.36 12.42
C THR A 91 24.94 1.97 12.78
N GLY A 92 25.28 0.95 11.99
CA GLY A 92 24.82 -0.43 12.19
C GLY A 92 23.34 -0.65 11.89
N TYR A 93 22.71 0.23 11.11
CA TYR A 93 21.28 0.15 10.78
C TYR A 93 20.37 0.02 12.02
N GLY A 94 20.51 0.95 12.97
CA GLY A 94 19.73 0.97 14.21
C GLY A 94 18.22 0.95 14.01
N ASP A 95 17.47 0.84 15.11
CA ASP A 95 16.02 0.68 15.05
C ASP A 95 15.27 2.01 15.06
N LEU A 96 14.13 2.00 14.37
CA LEU A 96 13.04 2.95 14.52
C LEU A 96 11.86 2.27 15.21
N ARG A 97 10.97 3.07 15.78
CA ARG A 97 9.68 2.61 16.29
C ARG A 97 8.59 2.99 15.30
N VAL A 98 7.64 2.10 15.07
CA VAL A 98 6.48 2.36 14.22
C VAL A 98 5.26 2.55 15.10
N VAL A 99 4.85 3.80 15.29
CA VAL A 99 3.65 4.15 16.07
C VAL A 99 2.40 3.90 15.22
N PRO A 100 1.52 2.95 15.57
CA PRO A 100 0.36 2.60 14.76
C PRO A 100 -0.67 3.75 14.74
N ASP A 101 -1.20 4.05 13.57
CA ASP A 101 -2.29 4.98 13.37
C ASP A 101 -3.61 4.20 13.42
N LEU A 102 -4.21 4.15 14.61
CA LEU A 102 -5.40 3.35 14.88
C LEU A 102 -6.64 3.81 14.11
N GLY A 103 -6.62 5.02 13.53
CA GLY A 103 -7.67 5.47 12.60
C GLY A 103 -7.61 4.78 11.23
N THR A 104 -6.54 4.01 10.96
CA THR A 104 -6.30 3.35 9.67
C THR A 104 -6.47 1.84 9.71
N ILE A 105 -6.94 1.27 10.83
CA ILE A 105 -7.13 -0.17 10.94
C ILE A 105 -8.18 -0.59 9.90
N ARG A 106 -7.77 -1.50 9.03
CA ARG A 106 -8.53 -1.90 7.85
C ARG A 106 -8.47 -3.40 7.66
N ARG A 107 -9.63 -4.04 7.49
CA ARG A 107 -9.70 -5.47 7.16
C ARG A 107 -9.26 -5.69 5.71
N LEU A 108 -8.46 -6.72 5.47
CA LEU A 108 -8.04 -7.12 4.12
C LEU A 108 -8.75 -8.42 3.75
N ASN A 109 -9.94 -8.36 3.16
CA ASN A 109 -10.74 -9.58 2.91
C ASN A 109 -10.07 -10.55 1.92
N TYR A 110 -9.23 -10.05 1.02
CA TYR A 110 -8.40 -10.87 0.14
C TYR A 110 -7.23 -11.58 0.88
N LEU A 111 -6.97 -11.22 2.13
CA LEU A 111 -6.04 -11.90 3.06
C LEU A 111 -6.79 -12.26 4.35
N PRO A 112 -7.50 -13.42 4.36
CA PRO A 112 -8.30 -13.85 5.50
C PRO A 112 -7.54 -13.80 6.83
N GLY A 113 -8.23 -13.45 7.92
CA GLY A 113 -7.63 -13.39 9.25
C GLY A 113 -6.79 -12.13 9.53
N THR A 114 -6.73 -11.17 8.59
CA THR A 114 -5.76 -10.08 8.66
C THR A 114 -6.35 -8.68 8.59
N VAL A 115 -5.80 -7.78 9.42
CA VAL A 115 -5.97 -6.32 9.29
C VAL A 115 -4.65 -5.64 8.96
N LEU A 116 -4.72 -4.53 8.23
CA LEU A 116 -3.62 -3.59 7.99
C LEU A 116 -3.79 -2.37 8.88
N VAL A 117 -2.69 -1.91 9.48
CA VAL A 117 -2.59 -0.67 10.24
C VAL A 117 -1.37 0.10 9.72
N HIS A 118 -1.59 1.31 9.21
CA HIS A 118 -0.48 2.17 8.86
C HIS A 118 0.18 2.70 10.13
N GLY A 119 1.49 2.87 10.13
CA GLY A 119 2.21 3.48 11.24
C GLY A 119 3.00 4.71 10.82
N ASN A 120 3.48 5.44 11.82
CA ASN A 120 4.40 6.56 11.66
C ASN A 120 5.76 6.18 12.26
N ALA A 121 6.81 6.28 11.45
CA ALA A 121 8.17 6.02 11.91
C ALA A 121 8.67 7.15 12.82
N VAL A 122 9.15 6.78 14.00
CA VAL A 122 9.76 7.68 14.98
C VAL A 122 11.10 7.12 15.45
N HIS A 123 12.01 8.01 15.80
CA HIS A 123 13.25 7.68 16.48
C HIS A 123 12.95 7.10 17.89
N PRO A 124 13.92 6.43 18.53
CA PRO A 124 13.75 5.90 19.89
C PRO A 124 13.34 6.96 20.93
N ASP A 125 13.73 8.22 20.72
CA ASP A 125 13.35 9.37 21.56
C ASP A 125 11.94 9.92 21.27
N GLY A 126 11.21 9.32 20.32
CA GLY A 126 9.86 9.70 19.93
C GLY A 126 9.77 10.80 18.86
N ARG A 127 10.90 11.38 18.42
CA ARG A 127 10.87 12.37 17.33
C ARG A 127 10.49 11.71 16.00
N PRO A 128 9.69 12.35 15.13
CA PRO A 128 9.38 11.81 13.81
C PRO A 128 10.63 11.58 12.96
N VAL A 129 10.64 10.49 12.19
CA VAL A 129 11.67 10.27 11.16
C VAL A 129 11.35 11.14 9.96
N ALA A 130 12.13 12.21 9.76
CA ALA A 130 11.84 13.26 8.79
C ALA A 130 11.72 12.77 7.34
N VAL A 131 12.48 11.75 6.95
CA VAL A 131 12.46 11.18 5.60
C VAL A 131 11.30 10.21 5.37
N ALA A 132 10.55 9.82 6.41
CA ALA A 132 9.43 8.91 6.25
C ALA A 132 8.33 9.59 5.40
N PRO A 133 7.82 8.96 4.32
CA PRO A 133 6.85 9.57 3.42
C PRO A 133 5.61 10.14 4.11
N ARG A 134 5.08 9.43 5.12
CA ARG A 134 3.94 9.93 5.92
C ARG A 134 4.30 11.17 6.73
N GLU A 135 5.52 11.30 7.24
CA GLU A 135 5.92 12.50 7.99
C GLU A 135 6.16 13.70 7.08
N ILE A 136 6.83 13.50 5.93
CA ILE A 136 6.98 14.55 4.90
C ILE A 136 5.60 15.15 4.58
N LEU A 137 4.65 14.27 4.37
CA LEU A 137 3.31 14.61 3.96
C LEU A 137 2.49 15.28 5.08
N ARG A 138 2.56 14.78 6.32
CA ARG A 138 1.98 15.44 7.49
C ARG A 138 2.59 16.83 7.69
N SER A 139 3.89 17.00 7.44
CA SER A 139 4.56 18.30 7.51
C SER A 139 3.98 19.30 6.50
N GLN A 140 3.79 18.88 5.24
CA GLN A 140 3.14 19.74 4.23
C GLN A 140 1.70 20.11 4.61
N LEU A 141 0.92 19.17 5.15
CA LEU A 141 -0.44 19.45 5.61
C LEU A 141 -0.47 20.45 6.79
N ARG A 142 0.46 20.33 7.75
CA ARG A 142 0.59 21.31 8.83
C ARG A 142 0.94 22.69 8.29
N ALA A 143 1.84 22.78 7.31
CA ALA A 143 2.19 24.05 6.67
C ALA A 143 0.99 24.71 5.99
N LEU A 144 0.19 23.95 5.25
CA LEU A 144 -1.05 24.45 4.64
C LEU A 144 -2.06 24.95 5.69
N ALA A 145 -2.21 24.22 6.81
CA ALA A 145 -3.14 24.57 7.87
C ALA A 145 -2.80 25.91 8.55
N VAL A 146 -1.51 26.28 8.67
CA VAL A 146 -1.07 27.59 9.19
C VAL A 146 -1.62 28.75 8.34
N HIS A 147 -1.87 28.51 7.05
CA HIS A 147 -2.46 29.48 6.13
C HIS A 147 -3.98 29.34 5.99
N GLY A 148 -4.63 28.52 6.82
CA GLY A 148 -6.07 28.22 6.71
C GLY A 148 -6.44 27.42 5.47
N LEU A 149 -5.48 26.74 4.83
CA LEU A 149 -5.69 25.94 3.62
C LEU A 149 -5.86 24.46 3.98
N GLN A 150 -6.76 23.78 3.26
CA GLN A 150 -6.92 22.33 3.34
C GLN A 150 -6.63 21.70 1.97
N ALA A 151 -5.73 20.71 1.93
CA ALA A 151 -5.50 19.94 0.72
C ALA A 151 -6.64 18.93 0.48
N ARG A 152 -7.09 18.85 -0.77
CA ARG A 152 -7.94 17.77 -1.28
C ARG A 152 -7.27 17.19 -2.52
N VAL A 153 -7.27 15.87 -2.63
CA VAL A 153 -6.55 15.15 -3.70
C VAL A 153 -7.51 14.14 -4.32
N GLY A 154 -7.51 14.09 -5.66
CA GLY A 154 -8.04 12.97 -6.45
C GLY A 154 -6.86 12.30 -7.14
N ILE A 155 -6.92 10.99 -7.27
CA ILE A 155 -5.88 10.18 -7.93
C ILE A 155 -6.57 9.31 -8.98
N GLU A 156 -5.91 9.13 -10.10
CA GLU A 156 -6.22 8.13 -11.11
C GLU A 156 -5.05 7.15 -11.14
N SER A 157 -5.32 5.90 -10.77
CA SER A 157 -4.31 4.85 -10.67
C SER A 157 -4.40 3.95 -11.88
N GLU A 158 -3.48 4.18 -12.82
CA GLU A 158 -3.35 3.35 -14.02
C GLU A 158 -2.35 2.21 -13.80
N PHE A 159 -2.69 1.03 -14.33
CA PHE A 159 -1.81 -0.14 -14.38
C PHE A 159 -2.13 -1.01 -15.60
N VAL A 160 -1.20 -1.90 -15.95
CA VAL A 160 -1.40 -2.84 -17.06
C VAL A 160 -1.55 -4.25 -16.51
N LEU A 161 -2.58 -4.95 -16.95
CA LEU A 161 -2.85 -6.33 -16.57
C LEU A 161 -2.37 -7.29 -17.66
N TYR A 162 -1.60 -8.29 -17.25
CA TYR A 162 -1.04 -9.32 -18.12
C TYR A 162 -1.59 -10.71 -17.77
N LYS A 163 -1.60 -11.60 -18.76
CA LYS A 163 -1.94 -13.01 -18.59
C LYS A 163 -0.80 -13.77 -17.92
N GLY A 164 -1.15 -14.77 -17.11
CA GLY A 164 -0.21 -15.65 -16.44
C GLY A 164 0.00 -15.28 -14.97
N THR A 165 1.11 -15.75 -14.43
CA THR A 165 1.52 -15.55 -13.03
C THR A 165 2.78 -14.69 -12.96
N GLU A 166 2.99 -14.00 -11.85
CA GLU A 166 4.25 -13.31 -11.57
C GLU A 166 5.46 -14.23 -11.75
N ALA A 167 5.40 -15.48 -11.29
CA ALA A 167 6.51 -16.42 -11.39
C ALA A 167 6.89 -16.70 -12.86
N GLN A 168 5.92 -16.75 -13.77
CA GLN A 168 6.17 -16.88 -15.20
C GLN A 168 6.83 -15.61 -15.77
N LEU A 169 6.32 -14.43 -15.40
CA LEU A 169 6.87 -13.15 -15.83
C LEU A 169 8.30 -12.93 -15.33
N ARG A 170 8.58 -13.25 -14.06
CA ARG A 170 9.94 -13.20 -13.51
C ARG A 170 10.88 -14.12 -14.26
N ARG A 171 10.46 -15.36 -14.57
CA ARG A 171 11.27 -16.30 -15.36
C ARG A 171 11.58 -15.79 -16.77
N SER A 172 10.69 -15.02 -17.39
CA SER A 172 10.96 -14.40 -18.69
C SER A 172 11.76 -13.09 -18.60
N GLY A 173 12.11 -12.65 -17.39
CA GLY A 173 12.71 -11.34 -17.16
C GLY A 173 11.78 -10.21 -17.58
N PHE A 174 10.47 -10.39 -17.43
CA PHE A 174 9.41 -9.46 -17.84
C PHE A 174 9.42 -9.13 -19.34
N ARG A 175 10.01 -10.00 -20.17
CA ARG A 175 10.03 -9.80 -21.63
C ARG A 175 8.76 -10.34 -22.26
N ASN A 176 8.21 -9.56 -23.19
CA ASN A 176 7.04 -9.87 -24.01
C ASN A 176 5.82 -10.38 -23.20
N PRO A 177 5.39 -9.67 -22.13
CA PRO A 177 4.20 -10.07 -21.38
C PRO A 177 2.96 -9.96 -22.28
N THR A 178 2.05 -10.93 -22.18
CA THR A 178 0.81 -10.94 -22.99
C THR A 178 -0.27 -10.15 -22.25
N PRO A 179 -0.77 -9.01 -22.76
CA PRO A 179 -1.80 -8.25 -22.07
C PRO A 179 -3.13 -9.02 -22.03
N VAL A 180 -3.97 -8.72 -21.04
CA VAL A 180 -5.30 -9.37 -20.92
C VAL A 180 -6.22 -9.03 -22.09
N SER A 181 -6.08 -7.82 -22.66
CA SER A 181 -6.69 -7.40 -23.92
C SER A 181 -5.58 -6.92 -24.88
N PRO A 182 -5.58 -7.37 -26.15
CA PRO A 182 -4.63 -6.87 -27.15
C PRO A 182 -5.07 -5.53 -27.74
N ASP A 183 -6.34 -5.18 -27.60
CA ASP A 183 -6.97 -4.03 -28.24
C ASP A 183 -6.97 -2.79 -27.34
N ASN A 184 -7.07 -1.62 -27.98
CA ASN A 184 -7.47 -0.40 -27.30
C ASN A 184 -8.95 -0.53 -26.91
N LEU A 185 -9.21 -0.59 -25.61
CA LEU A 185 -10.55 -0.70 -25.04
C LEU A 185 -10.91 0.57 -24.26
N ASP A 186 -10.33 1.71 -24.57
CA ASP A 186 -10.59 2.97 -23.88
C ASP A 186 -12.11 3.26 -23.85
N TYR A 187 -12.64 3.48 -22.65
CA TYR A 187 -14.08 3.63 -22.35
C TYR A 187 -15.02 2.46 -22.76
N ALA A 188 -14.50 1.31 -23.18
CA ALA A 188 -15.33 0.18 -23.62
C ALA A 188 -16.16 -0.41 -22.46
N LEU A 189 -17.47 -0.59 -22.69
CA LEU A 189 -18.38 -1.24 -21.75
C LEU A 189 -18.64 -2.72 -22.10
N ASP A 190 -18.48 -3.08 -23.37
CA ASP A 190 -18.63 -4.42 -23.94
C ASP A 190 -17.33 -5.23 -23.86
N ARG A 191 -16.69 -5.20 -22.69
CA ARG A 191 -15.43 -5.89 -22.42
C ARG A 191 -15.61 -7.42 -22.37
N PRO A 192 -14.54 -8.20 -22.63
CA PRO A 192 -14.57 -9.66 -22.47
C PRO A 192 -15.04 -10.08 -21.06
N PRO A 193 -15.83 -11.18 -20.93
CA PRO A 193 -16.39 -11.60 -19.64
C PRO A 193 -15.38 -11.75 -18.50
N ALA A 194 -14.17 -12.26 -18.79
CA ALA A 194 -13.10 -12.40 -17.80
C ALA A 194 -12.61 -11.05 -17.24
N LEU A 195 -12.56 -10.01 -18.08
CA LEU A 195 -12.17 -8.67 -17.66
C LEU A 195 -13.28 -8.01 -16.83
N ASN A 196 -14.56 -8.27 -17.16
CA ASN A 196 -15.68 -7.85 -16.33
C ASN A 196 -15.67 -8.50 -14.94
N ALA A 197 -15.35 -9.79 -14.85
CA ALA A 197 -15.19 -10.48 -13.57
C ALA A 197 -14.06 -9.86 -12.73
N PHE A 198 -12.89 -9.61 -13.34
CA PHE A 198 -11.78 -8.92 -12.66
C PHE A 198 -12.17 -7.54 -12.12
N PHE A 199 -12.90 -6.74 -12.91
CA PHE A 199 -13.36 -5.42 -12.48
C PHE A 199 -14.28 -5.51 -11.26
N HIS A 200 -15.18 -6.51 -11.25
CA HIS A 200 -16.07 -6.76 -10.13
C HIS A 200 -15.31 -7.18 -8.87
N ASP A 201 -14.37 -8.11 -9.00
CA ASP A 201 -13.57 -8.60 -7.88
C ASP A 201 -12.69 -7.48 -7.29
N LEU A 202 -12.04 -6.68 -8.14
CA LEU A 202 -11.23 -5.54 -7.72
C LEU A 202 -12.08 -4.47 -7.02
N HIS A 203 -13.25 -4.13 -7.59
CA HIS A 203 -14.19 -3.21 -6.97
C HIS A 203 -14.59 -3.67 -5.57
N ASN A 204 -14.98 -4.94 -5.42
CA ASN A 204 -15.41 -5.48 -4.13
C ASN A 204 -14.24 -5.52 -3.13
N ALA A 205 -13.05 -5.96 -3.55
CA ALA A 205 -11.88 -6.00 -2.69
C ALA A 205 -11.49 -4.61 -2.17
N LEU A 206 -11.52 -3.59 -3.03
CA LEU A 206 -11.24 -2.21 -2.64
C LEU A 206 -12.33 -1.62 -1.73
N HIS A 207 -13.60 -1.85 -2.09
CA HIS A 207 -14.74 -1.39 -1.30
C HIS A 207 -14.76 -2.02 0.10
N GLU A 208 -14.54 -3.33 0.20
CA GLU A 208 -14.45 -4.05 1.48
C GLU A 208 -13.19 -3.75 2.28
N ALA A 209 -12.13 -3.31 1.60
CA ALA A 209 -10.96 -2.73 2.22
C ALA A 209 -11.13 -1.23 2.41
N GLY A 210 -12.35 -0.67 2.52
CA GLY A 210 -12.67 0.73 2.83
C GLY A 210 -11.91 1.78 2.03
N ALA A 211 -11.69 1.45 0.76
CA ALA A 211 -11.11 2.29 -0.26
C ALA A 211 -12.09 2.32 -1.44
N PRO A 212 -13.30 2.88 -1.28
CA PRO A 212 -14.29 2.91 -2.34
C PRO A 212 -13.76 3.71 -3.53
N ILE A 213 -13.99 3.20 -4.73
CA ILE A 213 -13.58 3.82 -5.98
C ILE A 213 -14.73 4.63 -6.57
N GLU A 214 -14.40 5.66 -7.35
CA GLU A 214 -15.37 6.44 -8.11
C GLU A 214 -15.72 5.71 -9.42
N ALA A 215 -14.69 5.20 -10.11
CA ALA A 215 -14.85 4.46 -11.35
C ALA A 215 -13.68 3.49 -11.56
N ILE A 216 -13.92 2.50 -12.42
CA ILE A 216 -12.89 1.62 -12.99
C ILE A 216 -13.15 1.51 -14.49
N LYS A 217 -12.12 1.74 -15.31
CA LYS A 217 -12.22 1.70 -16.77
C LYS A 217 -11.00 1.06 -17.40
N THR A 218 -11.15 0.58 -18.62
CA THR A 218 -10.04 0.29 -19.52
C THR A 218 -9.52 1.58 -20.15
N GLU A 219 -8.27 1.54 -20.60
CA GLU A 219 -7.53 2.68 -21.14
C GLU A 219 -6.98 2.40 -22.55
N GLY A 220 -6.29 3.40 -23.12
CA GLY A 220 -5.83 3.38 -24.51
C GLY A 220 -4.82 2.30 -24.89
N ALA A 221 -4.01 1.79 -23.95
CA ALA A 221 -3.00 0.77 -24.24
C ALA A 221 -3.49 -0.67 -23.98
N PRO A 222 -2.93 -1.68 -24.66
CA PRO A 222 -3.30 -3.09 -24.45
C PRO A 222 -3.20 -3.51 -22.98
N GLY A 223 -4.32 -3.99 -22.42
CA GLY A 223 -4.43 -4.43 -21.03
C GLY A 223 -4.40 -3.31 -19.98
N GLN A 224 -4.39 -2.03 -20.37
CA GLN A 224 -4.35 -0.89 -19.46
C GLN A 224 -5.71 -0.68 -18.79
N ILE A 225 -5.67 -0.45 -17.49
CA ILE A 225 -6.82 -0.26 -16.61
C ILE A 225 -6.52 0.96 -15.74
N GLU A 226 -7.54 1.78 -15.49
CA GLU A 226 -7.50 2.85 -14.52
C GLU A 226 -8.55 2.62 -13.42
N VAL A 227 -8.14 2.90 -12.19
CA VAL A 227 -9.02 3.07 -11.04
C VAL A 227 -9.03 4.56 -10.65
N ALA A 228 -10.20 5.19 -10.74
CA ALA A 228 -10.41 6.56 -10.30
C ALA A 228 -10.89 6.57 -8.84
N TRP A 229 -10.27 7.42 -8.03
CA TRP A 229 -10.57 7.54 -6.61
C TRP A 229 -11.37 8.82 -6.34
N PRO A 230 -12.38 8.78 -5.44
CA PRO A 230 -13.09 9.99 -5.06
C PRO A 230 -12.13 11.05 -4.55
N TYR A 231 -12.25 12.28 -5.06
CA TYR A 231 -11.47 13.38 -4.51
C TYR A 231 -11.89 13.65 -3.06
N GLY A 232 -10.92 13.95 -2.20
CA GLY A 232 -11.27 14.17 -0.81
C GLY A 232 -10.11 14.60 0.06
N THR A 233 -10.38 14.67 1.36
CA THR A 233 -9.30 14.67 2.34
C THR A 233 -8.54 13.36 2.17
N PRO A 234 -7.22 13.39 1.99
CA PRO A 234 -6.49 12.17 1.73
C PRO A 234 -6.72 11.17 2.88
N PRO A 235 -7.06 9.90 2.61
CA PRO A 235 -7.44 8.93 3.66
C PRO A 235 -6.27 8.59 4.61
N TRP A 236 -5.04 8.91 4.22
CA TRP A 236 -3.85 8.80 5.07
C TRP A 236 -3.58 10.06 5.92
N ALA A 237 -4.35 11.14 5.72
CA ALA A 237 -4.18 12.43 6.36
C ALA A 237 -4.83 12.53 7.75
N HIS A 238 -5.05 11.40 8.44
CA HIS A 238 -5.39 11.41 9.85
C HIS A 238 -4.22 12.03 10.64
N ALA A 239 -4.24 13.36 10.75
CA ALA A 239 -3.54 14.05 11.81
C ALA A 239 -4.16 13.51 13.10
N THR A 240 -3.36 12.74 13.85
CA THR A 240 -3.71 12.30 15.19
C THR A 240 -4.20 13.54 15.94
N PRO A 241 -5.39 13.53 16.58
CA PRO A 241 -5.73 14.57 17.54
C PRO A 241 -4.59 14.65 18.54
N THR A 242 -4.15 15.87 18.86
CA THR A 242 -3.17 16.10 19.93
C THR A 242 -3.58 15.32 21.19
N PRO A 243 -2.70 14.53 21.80
CA PRO A 243 -3.08 13.70 22.94
C PRO A 243 -3.42 14.61 24.12
N SER A 244 -4.69 14.57 24.56
CA SER A 244 -5.01 14.99 25.92
C SER A 244 -4.34 13.98 26.85
N THR A 245 -3.42 14.48 27.67
CA THR A 245 -2.73 13.79 28.76
C THR A 245 -3.64 12.84 29.51
N ASN A 246 -3.33 11.54 29.52
CA ASN A 246 -3.47 10.63 30.66
C ASN A 246 -2.99 9.22 30.28
N THR A 247 -1.81 8.85 30.75
CA THR A 247 -1.27 7.49 30.68
C THR A 247 -1.42 6.86 32.06
N PRO A 248 -1.87 5.60 32.18
CA PRO A 248 -1.47 4.74 33.28
C PRO A 248 -0.48 3.69 32.77
N SER A 249 0.68 3.68 33.41
CA SER A 249 1.74 2.68 33.34
C SER A 249 1.33 1.38 34.06
N VAL A 250 1.67 0.23 33.49
CA VAL A 250 1.75 -1.04 34.22
C VAL A 250 2.98 -1.82 33.77
N THR A 251 3.75 -2.28 34.76
CA THR A 251 5.08 -2.88 34.70
C THR A 251 5.06 -4.41 34.94
N SER A 252 6.05 -5.10 34.34
CA SER A 252 6.70 -6.37 34.77
C SER A 252 5.97 -7.72 34.61
N PRO A 253 6.64 -8.90 34.77
CA PRO A 253 7.93 -9.34 34.19
C PRO A 253 7.90 -10.79 33.61
N HIS A 254 9.00 -11.15 32.94
CA HIS A 254 9.55 -12.49 32.58
C HIS A 254 8.77 -13.80 32.81
N ASN A 255 8.69 -14.65 31.77
CA ASN A 255 9.33 -15.98 31.77
C ASN A 255 9.34 -16.69 30.40
N THR A 256 10.39 -17.49 30.22
CA THR A 256 10.81 -18.31 29.07
C THR A 256 10.14 -19.70 28.99
N ALA A 257 9.96 -20.22 27.76
CA ALA A 257 10.49 -21.52 27.26
C ALA A 257 9.54 -22.39 26.38
N SER A 258 10.07 -22.76 25.20
CA SER A 258 10.04 -24.04 24.46
C SER A 258 8.75 -24.73 23.93
N HIS A 259 8.68 -24.76 22.58
CA HIS A 259 8.23 -25.76 21.57
C HIS A 259 7.78 -27.19 21.97
N PRO A 260 7.28 -28.05 21.03
CA PRO A 260 6.45 -27.83 19.82
C PRO A 260 5.29 -28.86 19.73
N ARG A 261 4.35 -28.72 18.77
CA ARG A 261 3.75 -29.86 18.03
C ARG A 261 2.83 -29.43 16.87
N SER A 262 2.99 -30.18 15.80
CA SER A 262 2.39 -30.14 14.46
C SER A 262 0.90 -30.47 14.39
N TRP A 263 0.14 -29.82 13.50
CA TRP A 263 -1.19 -30.26 13.00
C TRP A 263 -1.31 -30.06 11.46
N PRO A 264 -2.22 -30.80 10.79
CA PRO A 264 -2.09 -31.26 9.39
C PRO A 264 -2.77 -30.36 8.34
N PRO A 265 -2.61 -30.63 7.02
CA PRO A 265 -2.97 -29.68 5.97
C PRO A 265 -4.46 -29.73 5.63
N ARG A 266 -5.07 -28.56 5.42
CA ARG A 266 -6.34 -28.40 4.70
C ARG A 266 -6.06 -27.72 3.36
N ARG A 267 -6.87 -28.10 2.37
CA ARG A 267 -6.73 -27.95 0.91
C ARG A 267 -6.42 -26.51 0.44
N PRO A 268 -5.75 -26.35 -0.71
CA PRO A 268 -5.31 -25.04 -1.19
C PRO A 268 -6.48 -24.18 -1.66
N ALA A 269 -6.49 -22.93 -1.20
CA ALA A 269 -7.22 -21.84 -1.85
C ALA A 269 -6.58 -21.57 -3.24
N PRO A 270 -7.33 -21.05 -4.22
CA PRO A 270 -6.75 -20.65 -5.50
C PRO A 270 -5.66 -19.61 -5.28
N ASP A 271 -4.50 -19.81 -5.92
CA ASP A 271 -3.35 -18.90 -5.86
C ASP A 271 -3.78 -17.45 -6.13
N PRO A 272 -3.51 -16.49 -5.23
CA PRO A 272 -3.70 -15.08 -5.56
C PRO A 272 -2.67 -14.73 -6.63
N ALA A 273 -3.16 -14.43 -7.84
CA ALA A 273 -2.33 -13.93 -8.93
C ALA A 273 -1.64 -12.64 -8.48
N SER A 274 -0.35 -12.70 -8.19
CA SER A 274 0.45 -11.52 -7.88
C SER A 274 0.52 -10.62 -9.10
N THR A 275 -0.01 -9.41 -8.93
CA THR A 275 -0.05 -8.36 -9.95
C THR A 275 1.30 -7.66 -9.96
N CYS A 276 2.02 -7.68 -11.08
CA CYS A 276 3.21 -6.84 -11.27
C CYS A 276 2.76 -5.45 -11.71
N THR A 277 2.79 -4.49 -10.80
CA THR A 277 2.53 -3.08 -11.09
C THR A 277 3.83 -2.34 -11.39
N SER A 278 3.93 -1.70 -12.55
CA SER A 278 4.90 -0.64 -12.82
C SER A 278 4.18 0.70 -12.70
N PRO A 279 4.66 1.68 -11.91
CA PRO A 279 4.01 2.98 -11.84
C PRO A 279 4.31 3.78 -13.12
N CYS A 280 3.30 4.02 -13.94
CA CYS A 280 3.32 5.08 -14.95
C CYS A 280 2.86 6.38 -14.27
N GLY A 281 3.68 7.42 -14.35
CA GLY A 281 3.45 8.70 -13.67
C GLY A 281 2.26 9.48 -14.24
N ALA A 282 1.55 10.16 -13.34
CA ALA A 282 0.50 11.11 -13.65
C ALA A 282 1.01 12.20 -14.63
N THR A 283 0.34 12.35 -15.76
CA THR A 283 0.75 13.30 -16.82
C THR A 283 0.18 14.70 -16.56
N THR A 284 1.06 15.67 -16.36
CA THR A 284 0.70 17.10 -16.50
C THR A 284 0.77 17.51 -17.98
N ARG A 285 -0.40 17.86 -18.53
CA ARG A 285 -0.69 18.56 -19.80
C ARG A 285 0.50 19.10 -20.62
N ARG A 286 0.88 18.39 -21.69
CA ARG A 286 0.87 18.81 -23.12
C ARG A 286 1.65 17.78 -23.98
N PRO A 287 1.19 17.46 -25.21
CA PRO A 287 1.83 16.47 -26.05
C PRO A 287 3.03 17.07 -26.78
N SER A 288 4.16 16.38 -26.78
CA SER A 288 5.23 16.58 -27.76
C SER A 288 5.87 15.22 -28.07
N PRO A 289 6.26 15.00 -29.34
CA PRO A 289 6.25 13.67 -29.95
C PRO A 289 7.41 12.80 -29.48
N CYS A 290 7.15 11.50 -29.35
CA CYS A 290 8.17 10.47 -29.20
C CYS A 290 9.18 10.57 -30.35
N VAL A 291 10.36 11.12 -30.06
CA VAL A 291 11.49 11.10 -30.98
C VAL A 291 11.96 9.66 -31.14
N HIS A 292 11.76 9.11 -32.33
CA HIS A 292 12.47 7.92 -32.80
C HIS A 292 13.98 8.19 -32.81
N ALA A 293 14.73 7.54 -31.91
CA ALA A 293 16.15 7.36 -32.10
C ALA A 293 16.37 6.11 -32.98
N ARG A 294 16.56 6.33 -34.28
CA ARG A 294 17.17 5.34 -35.17
C ARG A 294 18.66 5.21 -34.86
N SER A 295 19.13 3.96 -34.84
CA SER A 295 20.46 3.48 -35.20
C SER A 295 21.71 4.11 -34.54
N CYS A 296 22.46 3.28 -33.80
CA CYS A 296 23.91 3.40 -33.68
C CYS A 296 24.58 2.03 -33.92
N PRO A 297 25.86 2.01 -34.37
CA PRO A 297 26.37 1.09 -35.37
C PRO A 297 26.96 -0.21 -34.82
N SER A 298 27.01 -1.20 -35.70
CA SER A 298 27.72 -2.47 -35.57
C SER A 298 29.19 -2.28 -35.18
N TYR A 299 29.61 -2.85 -34.06
CA TYR A 299 31.01 -3.14 -33.80
C TYR A 299 31.34 -4.53 -34.32
N SER A 300 32.11 -4.57 -35.41
CA SER A 300 32.78 -5.75 -35.94
C SER A 300 33.92 -6.15 -35.00
N SER A 301 33.90 -7.40 -34.53
CA SER A 301 35.03 -8.04 -33.87
C SER A 301 36.03 -8.53 -34.93
N THR A 302 37.22 -7.92 -34.99
CA THR A 302 38.40 -8.49 -35.64
C THR A 302 39.32 -9.07 -34.55
N PRO A 303 39.80 -10.31 -34.66
CA PRO A 303 40.73 -10.89 -33.69
C PRO A 303 42.17 -10.45 -34.01
N LEU A 304 42.99 -10.28 -32.96
CA LEU A 304 44.46 -10.16 -33.07
C LEU A 304 45.13 -11.31 -32.31
N PRO A 305 46.35 -11.73 -32.73
CA PRO A 305 46.85 -13.09 -32.60
C PRO A 305 47.65 -13.33 -31.32
N GLY A 306 47.69 -14.60 -30.91
CA GLY A 306 48.50 -15.14 -29.82
C GLY A 306 47.89 -16.42 -29.27
#